data_AF-A0A2G1Y857-F1
#
_entry.id   AF-A0A2G1Y857-F1
#
_cell.length_a   1.000
_cell.length_b   1.000
_cell.length_c   1.000
_cell.angle_alpha   90.00
_cell.angle_beta   90.00
_cell.angle_gamma   90.00
#
_symmetry.space_group_name_H-M   'P 1'
#
loop_
_entity.id
_entity.type
_entity.pdbx_description
1 polymer ?
#
loop_
_entity_poly.entity_id
_entity_poly.type
_entity_poly.pdbx_seq_one_letter_code
_entity_poly.pdbx_strand_id
1 'polypeptide(L)'
;ETAFFVKDVIGPKGCVSIIDEAKGDSDDVDSHSKTGALKLHHSALDKNGNFTKPDEIIDTSDEPDHDGLCLLEQEYFLRTIVDNLDMNSHLSDAVNSLRIVLAADESYRTGKTVFL
;
A
#
# COMPACT_ATOMS: atom_id res chain seq x y z
N GLU A 1 17.93 -9.52 0.70
CA GLU A 1 17.42 -8.95 1.96
C GLU A 1 15.97 -8.54 1.68
N THR A 2 15.01 -9.19 2.32
CA THR A 2 13.57 -8.92 2.11
C THR A 2 13.19 -7.73 3.00
N ALA A 3 12.49 -6.74 2.45
CA ALA A 3 12.24 -5.44 3.10
C ALA A 3 11.73 -5.52 4.55
N PHE A 4 12.06 -4.49 5.35
CA PHE A 4 11.69 -4.31 6.77
C PHE A 4 10.18 -4.08 7.04
N PHE A 5 9.33 -4.28 6.04
CA PHE A 5 7.87 -4.14 6.13
C PHE A 5 7.23 -5.46 5.73
N VAL A 6 6.50 -6.09 6.66
CA VAL A 6 5.67 -7.26 6.33
C VAL A 6 4.48 -6.76 5.51
N LYS A 7 4.56 -6.91 4.19
CA LYS A 7 3.44 -6.65 3.26
C LYS A 7 3.00 -7.94 2.57
N ASP A 8 2.97 -9.03 3.34
CA ASP A 8 2.49 -10.32 2.89
C ASP A 8 0.99 -10.43 3.16
N VAL A 9 0.20 -10.56 2.11
CA VAL A 9 -1.21 -10.91 2.23
C VAL A 9 -1.35 -12.39 1.93
N ILE A 10 -1.84 -13.15 2.91
CA ILE A 10 -1.98 -14.62 2.82
C ILE A 10 -3.45 -14.99 2.73
N GLY A 11 -3.78 -15.89 1.80
CA GLY A 11 -5.12 -16.42 1.63
C GLY A 11 -5.13 -17.89 1.19
N PRO A 12 -6.32 -18.50 1.02
CA PRO A 12 -6.44 -19.92 0.67
C PRO A 12 -5.82 -20.28 -0.69
N LYS A 13 -5.61 -19.27 -1.56
CA LYS A 13 -5.04 -19.45 -2.91
C LYS A 13 -3.52 -19.20 -2.98
N GLY A 14 -2.88 -18.87 -1.86
CA GLY A 14 -1.45 -18.56 -1.79
C GLY A 14 -1.20 -17.23 -1.08
N CYS A 15 -0.11 -16.55 -1.42
CA CYS A 15 0.24 -15.26 -0.83
C CYS A 15 0.77 -14.26 -1.88
N VAL A 16 0.62 -12.97 -1.58
CA VAL A 16 1.22 -11.88 -2.34
C VAL A 16 2.15 -11.11 -1.42
N SER A 17 3.36 -10.85 -1.89
CA SER A 17 4.38 -10.07 -1.21
C SER A 17 4.80 -8.90 -2.08
N ILE A 18 5.02 -7.74 -1.49
CA ILE A 18 5.77 -6.67 -2.17
C ILE A 18 7.25 -7.02 -2.11
N ILE A 19 7.91 -7.03 -3.27
CA ILE A 19 9.35 -7.26 -3.41
C ILE A 19 10.03 -6.00 -3.91
N ASP A 20 11.15 -5.68 -3.27
CA ASP A 20 11.99 -4.53 -3.59
C ASP A 20 12.98 -4.96 -4.68
N GLU A 21 12.66 -4.75 -5.95
CA GLU A 21 13.63 -4.97 -7.04
C GLU A 21 14.49 -3.73 -7.32
N ALA A 22 14.15 -2.55 -6.79
CA ALA A 22 14.91 -1.31 -7.01
C ALA A 22 14.75 -0.30 -5.86
N LYS A 23 15.63 -0.36 -4.85
CA LYS A 23 15.77 0.76 -3.90
C LYS A 23 16.71 1.83 -4.46
N GLY A 24 16.18 3.04 -4.59
CA GLY A 24 16.97 4.27 -4.49
C GLY A 24 17.35 4.56 -3.03
N ASP A 25 18.15 5.60 -2.80
CA ASP A 25 18.53 6.00 -1.45
C ASP A 25 17.30 6.45 -0.63
N SER A 26 17.35 6.29 0.69
CA SER A 26 16.22 6.56 1.59
C SER A 26 15.77 8.03 1.65
N ASP A 27 16.48 8.94 1.00
CA ASP A 27 16.14 10.36 0.86
C ASP A 27 15.65 10.73 -0.55
N ASP A 28 15.58 9.77 -1.48
CA ASP A 28 15.04 9.96 -2.82
C ASP A 28 13.51 9.88 -2.81
N VAL A 29 12.86 11.02 -3.03
CA VAL A 29 11.40 11.20 -3.04
C VAL A 29 10.72 10.27 -4.03
N ASP A 30 11.33 10.03 -5.20
CA ASP A 30 10.74 9.19 -6.24
C ASP A 30 10.81 7.69 -5.89
N SER A 31 11.77 7.29 -5.06
CA SER A 31 11.86 5.91 -4.59
C SER A 31 10.80 5.58 -3.54
N HIS A 32 10.33 6.57 -2.78
CA HIS A 32 9.32 6.39 -1.73
C HIS A 32 7.89 6.25 -2.27
N SER A 33 7.61 6.79 -3.46
CA SER A 33 6.30 6.65 -4.09
C SER A 33 6.11 5.31 -4.80
N LYS A 34 7.17 4.52 -4.96
CA LYS A 34 7.17 3.29 -5.76
C LYS A 34 6.88 2.03 -4.95
N THR A 35 6.12 1.13 -5.55
CA THR A 35 5.70 -0.15 -4.97
C THR A 35 6.77 -1.22 -5.16
N GLY A 36 7.62 -1.12 -6.18
CA GLY A 36 8.60 -2.13 -6.55
C GLY A 36 8.01 -3.15 -7.53
N ALA A 37 7.77 -4.39 -7.07
CA ALA A 37 6.99 -5.38 -7.81
C ALA A 37 6.17 -6.25 -6.82
N LEU A 38 5.13 -6.91 -7.30
CA LEU A 38 4.38 -7.88 -6.48
C LEU A 38 4.78 -9.30 -6.85
N LYS A 39 5.20 -10.07 -5.87
CA LYS A 39 5.42 -11.50 -6.01
C LYS A 39 4.19 -12.26 -5.57
N LEU A 40 3.53 -12.94 -6.50
CA LEU A 40 2.40 -13.82 -6.24
C LEU A 40 2.88 -15.28 -6.17
N HIS A 41 2.70 -15.89 -4.99
CA HIS A 41 2.92 -17.31 -4.76
C HIS A 41 1.59 -18.07 -4.78
N HIS A 42 1.52 -19.20 -5.47
CA HIS A 42 0.31 -20.01 -5.59
C HIS A 42 0.33 -21.23 -4.67
N SER A 43 -0.76 -21.47 -3.93
CA SER A 43 -0.86 -22.60 -2.99
C SER A 43 -1.20 -23.96 -3.63
N ALA A 44 -1.48 -24.01 -4.93
CA ALA A 44 -2.00 -25.22 -5.56
C ALA A 44 -0.93 -26.31 -5.70
N LEU A 45 -1.20 -27.50 -5.15
CA LEU A 45 -0.30 -28.66 -5.16
C LEU A 45 -0.80 -29.79 -6.07
N ASP A 46 0.13 -30.56 -6.61
CA ASP A 46 -0.14 -31.79 -7.35
C ASP A 46 -0.37 -32.97 -6.37
N LYS A 47 -0.68 -34.15 -6.93
CA LYS A 47 -0.90 -35.39 -6.16
C LYS A 47 0.31 -35.85 -5.34
N ASN A 48 1.51 -35.35 -5.65
CA ASN A 48 2.75 -35.67 -4.97
C ASN A 48 3.15 -34.59 -3.94
N GLY A 49 2.33 -33.54 -3.79
CA GLY A 49 2.59 -32.42 -2.88
C GLY A 49 3.51 -31.34 -3.46
N ASN A 50 3.77 -31.33 -4.77
CA ASN A 50 4.59 -30.29 -5.40
C ASN A 50 3.73 -29.12 -5.88
N PHE A 51 4.25 -27.90 -5.82
CA PHE A 51 3.57 -26.74 -6.39
C PHE A 51 3.32 -26.91 -7.89
N THR A 52 2.08 -26.67 -8.30
CA THR A 52 1.62 -26.79 -9.70
C THR A 52 1.91 -25.54 -10.52
N LYS A 53 2.23 -24.42 -9.87
CA LYS A 53 2.51 -23.14 -10.51
C LYS A 53 3.76 -22.52 -9.89
N PRO A 54 4.64 -21.92 -10.70
CA PRO A 54 5.73 -21.09 -10.19
C PRO A 54 5.19 -19.79 -9.60
N ASP A 55 6.06 -19.06 -8.90
CA ASP A 55 5.77 -17.70 -8.49
C ASP A 55 5.64 -16.78 -9.72
N GLU A 56 4.71 -15.83 -9.67
CA GLU A 56 4.51 -14.81 -10.68
C GLU A 56 5.03 -13.47 -10.16
N ILE A 57 5.77 -12.73 -11.00
CA ILE A 57 6.16 -11.34 -10.71
C ILE A 57 5.21 -10.43 -11.49
N ILE A 58 4.47 -9.61 -10.76
CA ILE A 58 3.58 -8.59 -11.29
C ILE A 58 4.38 -7.28 -11.30
N ASP A 59 4.63 -6.80 -12.50
CA ASP A 59 5.30 -5.52 -12.74
C ASP A 59 4.38 -4.37 -12.31
N THR A 60 4.96 -3.39 -11.61
CA THR A 60 4.30 -2.13 -11.24
C THR A 60 5.10 -0.92 -11.76
N SER A 61 5.99 -1.13 -12.74
CA SER A 61 6.84 -0.08 -13.31
C SER A 61 6.11 1.04 -14.04
N ASP A 62 4.81 0.85 -14.33
CA ASP A 62 3.92 1.86 -14.91
C ASP A 62 3.27 2.79 -13.87
N GLU A 63 3.61 2.64 -12.59
CA GLU A 63 3.17 3.57 -11.55
C GLU A 63 3.72 4.98 -11.78
N PRO A 64 2.93 6.04 -11.50
CA PRO A 64 3.40 7.41 -11.64
C PRO A 64 4.56 7.69 -10.67
N ASP A 65 5.44 8.59 -11.10
CA ASP A 65 6.42 9.21 -10.20
C ASP A 65 5.71 10.16 -9.20
N HIS A 66 6.48 10.77 -8.30
CA HIS A 66 5.92 11.65 -7.29
C HIS A 66 5.14 12.83 -7.90
N ASP A 67 5.69 13.45 -8.95
CA ASP A 67 5.04 14.56 -9.64
C ASP A 67 3.76 14.10 -10.37
N GLY A 68 3.77 12.91 -10.97
CA GLY A 68 2.61 12.28 -11.58
C GLY A 68 1.49 12.00 -10.57
N LEU A 69 1.83 11.55 -9.36
CA LEU A 69 0.85 11.41 -8.27
C LEU A 69 0.25 12.75 -7.89
N CYS A 70 1.08 13.79 -7.73
CA CYS A 70 0.61 15.13 -7.44
C CYS A 70 -0.34 15.65 -8.53
N LEU A 71 -0.02 15.41 -9.81
CA LEU A 71 -0.88 15.79 -10.92
C LEU A 71 -2.24 15.10 -10.85
N LEU A 72 -2.27 13.78 -10.62
CA LEU A 72 -3.52 13.01 -10.50
C LEU A 72 -4.40 13.51 -9.34
N GLU A 73 -3.78 13.87 -8.21
CA GLU A 73 -4.50 14.47 -7.08
C GLU A 73 -5.15 15.81 -7.45
N GLN A 74 -4.42 16.69 -8.14
CA GLN A 74 -4.94 17.99 -8.57
C GLN A 74 -6.06 17.84 -9.62
N GLU A 75 -5.92 16.91 -10.57
CA GLU A 75 -6.96 16.62 -11.55
C GLU A 75 -8.22 16.09 -10.89
N TYR A 76 -8.09 15.17 -9.92
CA TYR A 76 -9.23 14.66 -9.15
C TYR A 76 -9.92 15.76 -8.34
N PHE A 77 -9.14 16.65 -7.72
CA PHE A 77 -9.66 17.78 -6.97
C PHE A 77 -10.43 18.76 -7.86
N LEU A 78 -9.86 19.12 -9.01
CA LEU A 78 -10.54 19.97 -10.00
C LEU A 78 -11.85 19.34 -10.46
N ARG A 79 -11.81 18.05 -10.83
CA ARG A 79 -13.01 17.31 -11.27
C ARG A 79 -14.09 17.31 -10.20
N THR A 80 -13.72 17.12 -8.93
CA THR A 80 -14.65 17.17 -7.79
C THR A 80 -15.40 18.49 -7.72
N ILE A 81 -14.72 19.61 -7.97
CA ILE A 81 -15.31 20.95 -7.97
C ILE A 81 -16.25 21.13 -9.18
N VAL A 82 -15.78 20.76 -10.38
CA VAL A 82 -16.52 20.99 -11.63
C VAL A 82 -17.76 20.11 -11.72
N ASP A 83 -17.62 18.83 -11.36
CA ASP A 83 -18.68 17.82 -11.50
C ASP A 83 -19.52 17.66 -10.22
N ASN A 84 -19.18 18.39 -9.14
CA ASN A 84 -19.83 18.31 -7.84
C ASN A 84 -19.91 16.86 -7.31
N LEU A 85 -18.77 16.18 -7.27
CA LEU A 85 -18.66 14.80 -6.80
C LEU A 85 -18.90 14.70 -5.28
N ASP A 86 -19.49 13.60 -4.83
CA ASP A 86 -19.67 13.33 -3.41
C ASP A 86 -18.32 12.99 -2.74
N MET A 87 -17.95 13.79 -1.74
CA MET A 87 -16.70 13.67 -0.99
C MET A 87 -16.89 13.20 0.45
N ASN A 88 -18.08 12.73 0.83
CA ASN A 88 -18.38 12.33 2.22
C ASN A 88 -17.43 11.24 2.73
N SER A 89 -17.11 10.22 1.92
CA SER A 89 -16.15 9.19 2.31
C SER A 89 -14.75 9.77 2.49
N HIS A 90 -14.29 10.58 1.54
CA HIS A 90 -12.96 11.16 1.58
C HIS A 90 -12.75 12.06 2.82
N LEU A 91 -13.76 12.87 3.17
CA LEU A 91 -13.73 13.68 4.38
C LEU A 91 -13.77 12.83 5.66
N SER A 92 -14.57 11.75 5.66
CA SER A 92 -14.61 10.81 6.78
C SER A 92 -13.26 10.15 7.01
N ASP A 93 -12.57 9.77 5.93
CA ASP A 93 -11.25 9.16 5.99
C ASP A 93 -10.19 10.13 6.52
N ALA A 94 -10.25 11.42 6.14
CA ALA A 94 -9.37 12.46 6.70
C ALA A 94 -9.56 12.61 8.22
N VAL A 95 -10.80 12.62 8.70
CA VAL A 95 -11.11 12.68 10.15
C VAL A 95 -10.66 11.41 10.86
N ASN A 96 -10.86 10.24 10.26
CA ASN A 96 -10.43 8.96 10.83
C ASN A 96 -8.90 8.86 10.95
N SER A 97 -8.16 9.35 9.96
CA SER A 97 -6.70 9.46 10.03
C SER A 97 -6.26 10.30 11.24
N LEU A 98 -6.90 11.45 11.47
CA LEU A 98 -6.61 12.30 12.62
C LEU A 98 -6.92 11.59 13.96
N ARG A 99 -8.03 10.83 14.04
CA ARG A 99 -8.37 10.04 15.24
C ARG A 99 -7.27 9.05 15.59
N ILE A 100 -6.67 8.38 14.60
CA ILE A 100 -5.58 7.44 14.81
C ILE A 100 -4.34 8.15 15.36
N VAL A 101 -3.96 9.29 14.79
CA VAL A 101 -2.79 10.07 15.26
C VAL A 101 -2.98 10.56 16.69
N LEU A 102 -4.18 11.04 17.03
CA LEU A 102 -4.50 11.49 18.39
C LEU A 102 -4.50 10.33 19.39
N ALA A 103 -5.05 9.17 19.02
CA ALA A 103 -5.00 7.97 19.84
C ALA A 103 -3.57 7.47 20.07
N ALA A 104 -2.70 7.59 19.06
CA ALA A 104 -1.28 7.25 19.17
C ALA A 104 -0.54 8.20 20.15
N ASP A 105 -0.80 9.51 20.08
CA ASP A 105 -0.23 10.49 21.02
C ASP A 105 -0.73 10.24 22.46
N GLU A 106 -2.02 9.97 22.65
CA GLU A 106 -2.55 9.60 23.97
C GLU A 106 -1.93 8.30 24.49
N SER A 107 -1.81 7.28 23.64
CA SER A 107 -1.17 6.00 24.01
C SER A 107 0.28 6.21 24.44
N TYR A 108 1.05 7.03 23.71
CA TYR A 108 2.42 7.38 24.06
C TYR A 108 2.52 8.05 25.43
N ARG A 109 1.66 9.04 25.72
CA ARG A 109 1.68 9.79 26.99
C ARG A 109 1.23 8.95 28.18
N THR A 110 0.30 8.03 27.98
CA THR A 110 -0.34 7.26 29.05
C THR A 110 0.26 5.87 29.26
N GLY A 111 0.98 5.35 28.26
CA GLY A 111 1.46 3.97 28.22
C GLY A 111 0.34 2.93 28.12
N LYS A 112 -0.86 3.31 27.66
CA LYS A 112 -2.04 2.43 27.56
C LYS A 112 -2.52 2.30 26.12
N THR A 113 -3.20 1.20 25.81
CA THR A 113 -3.92 1.03 24.54
C THR A 113 -5.16 1.94 24.51
N VAL A 114 -5.36 2.65 23.39
CA VAL A 114 -6.55 3.47 23.12
C VAL A 114 -7.39 2.76 22.06
N PHE A 115 -8.70 2.60 22.30
CA PHE A 115 -9.65 1.98 21.37
C PHE A 115 -10.45 3.06 20.65
N LEU A 116 -10.63 2.90 19.33
CA LEU A 116 -11.38 3.80 18.45
C LEU A 116 -12.69 3.17 17.97
#